data_AF-A0A376NYT6-F1
#
_entry.id   AF-A0A376NYT6-F1
#
_cell.length_a   1.000
_cell.length_b   1.000
_cell.length_c   1.000
_cell.angle_alpha   90.00
_cell.angle_beta   90.00
_cell.angle_gamma   90.00
#
_symmetry.space_group_name_H-M   'P 1'
#
loop_
_entity.id
_entity.type
_entity.pdbx_description
1 polymer ?
#
loop_
_entity_poly.entity_id
_entity_poly.type
_entity_poly.pdbx_seq_one_letter_code
_entity_poly.pdbx_strand_id
1 'polypeptide(L)'
;MKSIKFSLAWQILFAMVLGILLGSYLHYHSDSRDWLVVNLLSPAGDIFIHLIKMIVVPIVISTLVVGIAGVGDAKQLGRIGAKTIIYFEVITTVAIILGITLANVFQPGAGVDMSQLATVDISKYQSTTEAVQSSSHGIMGTILSLVPTNIVASMAKGEMLPIIFFSVLFGLGLSSLPATHREPLVTVFRSISETMFKVTHMVMRYAPVGVFALIAVTVANFGFSSLWPLAKTGAAGAFRHSVLRAGSAGNCGAPVRVKRLDPDSYSER
;
A
#
# COMPACT_ATOMS: atom_id res chain seq x y z
N MET A 1 -3.97 -36.43 -11.21
CA MET A 1 -3.48 -35.90 -9.92
C MET A 1 -4.06 -34.51 -9.72
N LYS A 2 -4.91 -34.31 -8.70
CA LYS A 2 -5.67 -33.09 -8.45
C LYS A 2 -4.71 -32.04 -7.88
N SER A 3 -4.25 -31.07 -8.69
CA SER A 3 -3.35 -30.03 -8.22
C SER A 3 -4.10 -29.12 -7.23
N ILE A 4 -3.63 -29.09 -5.99
CA ILE A 4 -4.14 -28.16 -4.98
C ILE A 4 -3.71 -26.76 -5.45
N LYS A 5 -4.65 -25.99 -6.01
CA LYS A 5 -4.43 -24.59 -6.36
C LYS A 5 -4.34 -23.79 -5.05
N PHE A 6 -3.14 -23.70 -4.47
CA PHE A 6 -2.89 -22.79 -3.35
C PHE A 6 -3.18 -21.36 -3.82
N SER A 7 -4.11 -20.69 -3.13
CA SER A 7 -4.35 -19.27 -3.34
C SER A 7 -3.06 -18.47 -3.08
N LEU A 8 -2.80 -17.41 -3.86
CA LEU A 8 -1.65 -16.53 -3.64
C LEU A 8 -1.56 -16.05 -2.19
N ALA A 9 -2.70 -15.81 -1.55
CA ALA A 9 -2.75 -15.41 -0.14
C ALA A 9 -2.08 -16.45 0.79
N TRP A 10 -2.34 -17.74 0.55
CA TRP A 10 -1.71 -18.81 1.31
C TRP A 10 -0.21 -18.93 1.02
N GLN A 11 0.22 -18.69 -0.22
CA GLN A 11 1.64 -18.67 -0.57
C GLN A 11 2.38 -17.55 0.15
N ILE A 12 1.80 -16.35 0.21
CA ILE A 12 2.37 -15.21 0.93
C ILE A 12 2.42 -15.48 2.44
N LEU A 13 1.37 -16.06 3.01
CA LEU A 13 1.37 -16.44 4.43
C LEU A 13 2.46 -17.46 4.75
N PHE A 14 2.58 -18.51 3.94
CA PHE A 14 3.62 -19.52 4.12
C PHE A 14 5.03 -18.93 3.95
N ALA A 15 5.22 -18.08 2.94
CA ALA A 15 6.46 -17.35 2.72
C ALA A 15 6.81 -16.42 3.89
N MET A 16 5.84 -15.76 4.50
CA MET A 16 6.05 -14.92 5.68
C MET A 16 6.49 -15.75 6.88
N VAL A 17 5.83 -16.88 7.15
CA VAL A 17 6.20 -17.79 8.24
C VAL A 17 7.61 -18.35 8.02
N LEU A 18 7.93 -18.81 6.81
CA LEU A 18 9.28 -19.27 6.48
C LEU A 18 10.32 -18.15 6.61
N GLY A 19 9.97 -16.91 6.23
CA GLY A 19 10.85 -15.76 6.36
C GLY A 19 11.17 -15.45 7.82
N ILE A 20 10.17 -15.55 8.70
CA ILE A 20 10.36 -15.42 10.15
C ILE A 20 11.29 -16.52 10.69
N LEU A 21 11.05 -17.77 10.31
CA LEU A 21 11.88 -18.90 10.77
C LEU A 21 13.34 -18.74 10.31
N LEU A 22 13.55 -18.42 9.03
CA LEU A 22 14.89 -18.23 8.48
C LEU A 22 15.58 -17.01 9.12
N GLY A 23 14.87 -15.88 9.24
CA GLY A 23 15.41 -14.67 9.86
C GLY A 23 15.78 -14.88 11.32
N SER A 24 14.97 -15.62 12.08
CA SER A 24 15.28 -15.99 13.46
C SER A 24 16.50 -16.91 13.54
N TYR A 25 16.62 -17.89 12.64
CA TYR A 25 17.78 -18.78 12.59
C TYR A 25 19.08 -18.02 12.30
N LEU A 26 19.04 -17.10 11.32
CA LEU A 26 20.15 -16.23 10.94
C LEU A 26 20.54 -15.23 12.04
N HIS A 27 19.59 -14.83 12.88
CA HIS A 27 19.86 -13.95 14.00
C HIS A 27 20.77 -14.61 15.06
N TYR A 28 20.58 -15.91 15.33
CA TYR A 28 21.41 -16.66 16.27
C TYR A 28 22.73 -17.17 15.67
N HIS A 29 22.85 -17.27 14.34
CA HIS A 29 24.06 -17.73 13.64
C HIS A 29 24.71 -16.61 12.83
N SER A 30 25.50 -15.77 13.52
CA SER A 30 26.10 -14.53 12.96
C SER A 30 27.06 -14.77 11.79
N ASP A 31 27.83 -15.86 11.78
CA ASP A 31 28.92 -16.07 10.82
C ASP A 31 28.46 -16.27 9.36
N SER A 32 27.22 -16.73 9.15
CA SER A 32 26.63 -16.95 7.81
C SER A 32 25.59 -15.89 7.42
N ARG A 33 25.28 -14.97 8.33
CA ARG A 33 24.20 -13.99 8.18
C ARG A 33 24.50 -12.99 7.08
N ASP A 34 25.68 -12.38 7.13
CA ASP A 34 25.97 -11.21 6.31
C ASP A 34 26.05 -11.59 4.83
N TRP A 35 26.57 -12.77 4.49
CA TRP A 35 26.60 -13.26 3.11
C TRP A 35 25.20 -13.55 2.55
N LEU A 36 24.35 -14.28 3.29
CA LEU A 36 22.99 -14.61 2.84
C LEU A 36 22.09 -13.38 2.75
N VAL A 37 22.20 -12.46 3.70
CA VAL A 37 21.39 -11.23 3.73
C VAL A 37 21.79 -10.30 2.59
N VAL A 38 23.09 -10.04 2.40
CA VAL A 38 23.56 -9.07 1.40
C VAL A 38 23.43 -9.61 -0.02
N ASN A 39 23.71 -10.90 -0.25
CA ASN A 39 23.80 -11.43 -1.62
C ASN A 39 22.50 -12.05 -2.14
N LEU A 40 21.59 -12.49 -1.26
CA LEU A 40 20.41 -13.22 -1.67
C LEU A 40 19.11 -12.57 -1.18
N LEU A 41 18.99 -12.32 0.12
CA LEU A 41 17.73 -11.84 0.70
C LEU A 41 17.47 -10.36 0.39
N SER A 42 18.43 -9.45 0.61
CA SER A 42 18.24 -8.02 0.31
C SER A 42 17.96 -7.80 -1.17
N PRO A 43 18.74 -8.35 -2.12
CA PRO A 43 18.47 -8.14 -3.54
C PRO A 43 17.11 -8.68 -3.98
N ALA A 44 16.68 -9.84 -3.44
CA ALA A 44 15.35 -10.38 -3.73
C ALA A 44 14.22 -9.47 -3.21
N GLY A 45 14.39 -8.89 -2.02
CA GLY A 45 13.45 -7.90 -1.46
C GLY A 45 13.44 -6.60 -2.26
N ASP A 46 14.62 -6.08 -2.61
CA ASP A 46 14.78 -4.84 -3.36
C ASP A 46 14.20 -4.94 -4.77
N ILE A 47 14.40 -6.08 -5.45
CA ILE A 47 13.77 -6.37 -6.74
C ILE A 47 12.24 -6.29 -6.60
N PHE A 48 11.66 -6.88 -5.56
CA PHE A 48 10.21 -6.79 -5.35
C PHE A 48 9.73 -5.36 -5.13
N ILE A 49 10.43 -4.57 -4.32
CA ILE A 49 10.09 -3.16 -4.09
C ILE A 49 10.22 -2.33 -5.38
N HIS A 50 11.27 -2.55 -6.17
CA HIS A 50 11.45 -1.89 -7.46
C HIS A 50 10.35 -2.25 -8.46
N LEU A 51 9.96 -3.52 -8.52
CA LEU A 51 8.85 -3.98 -9.36
C LEU A 51 7.54 -3.28 -8.98
N ILE A 52 7.23 -3.13 -7.68
CA ILE A 52 6.05 -2.36 -7.25
C ILE A 52 6.20 -0.90 -7.63
N LYS A 53 7.31 -0.23 -7.27
CA LYS A 53 7.52 1.21 -7.53
C LYS A 53 7.39 1.56 -9.02
N MET A 54 7.85 0.67 -9.91
CA MET A 54 7.74 0.84 -11.37
C MET A 54 6.28 0.92 -11.84
N ILE A 55 5.36 0.18 -11.21
CA ILE A 55 3.96 0.11 -11.62
C ILE A 55 3.16 1.30 -11.08
N VAL A 56 3.49 1.79 -9.88
CA VAL A 56 2.61 2.72 -9.15
C VAL A 56 2.42 4.05 -9.88
N VAL A 57 3.46 4.63 -10.49
CA VAL A 57 3.31 5.93 -11.17
C VAL A 57 2.42 5.82 -12.43
N PRO A 58 2.69 4.90 -13.39
CA PRO A 58 1.83 4.76 -14.57
C PRO A 58 0.39 4.37 -14.25
N ILE A 59 0.18 3.49 -13.26
CA ILE A 59 -1.17 3.04 -12.89
C ILE A 59 -1.98 4.17 -12.25
N VAL A 60 -1.38 4.98 -11.39
CA VAL A 60 -2.09 6.10 -10.73
C VAL A 60 -2.51 7.15 -11.75
N ILE A 61 -1.62 7.56 -12.65
CA ILE A 61 -1.95 8.56 -13.67
C ILE A 61 -3.08 8.06 -14.57
N SER A 62 -2.92 6.86 -15.14
CA SER A 62 -3.89 6.32 -16.08
C SER A 62 -5.27 6.10 -15.45
N THR A 63 -5.33 5.54 -14.24
CA THR A 63 -6.59 5.29 -13.54
C THR A 63 -7.30 6.57 -13.10
N LEU A 64 -6.56 7.58 -12.61
CA LEU A 64 -7.16 8.86 -12.23
C LEU A 64 -7.69 9.62 -13.45
N VAL A 65 -6.93 9.67 -14.54
CA VAL A 65 -7.37 10.35 -15.77
C VAL A 65 -8.64 9.71 -16.32
N VAL A 66 -8.69 8.38 -16.44
CA VAL A 66 -9.88 7.66 -16.91
C VAL A 66 -11.05 7.82 -15.94
N GLY A 67 -10.79 7.72 -14.63
CA GLY A 67 -11.81 7.83 -13.60
C GLY A 67 -12.48 9.20 -13.60
N ILE A 68 -11.72 10.28 -13.77
CA ILE A 68 -12.21 11.65 -13.72
C ILE A 68 -12.84 12.06 -15.05
N ALA A 69 -12.23 11.70 -16.17
CA ALA A 69 -12.79 11.96 -17.50
C ALA A 69 -14.18 11.31 -17.68
N GLY A 70 -14.45 10.19 -17.00
CA GLY A 70 -15.75 9.52 -16.99
C GLY A 70 -16.84 10.22 -16.15
N VAL A 71 -16.48 11.04 -15.17
CA VAL A 71 -17.44 11.77 -14.31
C VAL A 71 -18.03 12.99 -15.04
N GLY A 72 -17.28 13.61 -15.96
CA GLY A 72 -17.78 14.63 -16.89
C GLY A 72 -18.06 16.03 -16.32
N ASP A 73 -18.28 16.18 -15.01
CA ASP A 73 -18.58 17.48 -14.37
C ASP A 73 -17.66 17.77 -13.18
N ALA A 74 -16.99 18.92 -13.23
CA ALA A 74 -16.15 19.45 -12.15
C ALA A 74 -16.91 19.67 -10.84
N LYS A 75 -18.19 20.09 -10.90
CA LYS A 75 -19.02 20.26 -9.69
C LYS A 75 -19.33 18.92 -9.03
N GLN A 76 -19.63 17.91 -9.84
CA GLN A 76 -19.85 16.56 -9.36
C GLN A 76 -18.57 15.98 -8.75
N LEU A 77 -17.42 16.17 -9.39
CA LEU A 77 -16.13 15.76 -8.85
C LEU A 77 -15.81 16.44 -7.52
N GLY A 78 -16.00 17.77 -7.42
CA GLY A 78 -15.80 18.51 -6.19
C GLY A 78 -16.69 18.03 -5.04
N ARG A 79 -17.95 17.69 -5.33
CA ARG A 79 -18.88 17.13 -4.34
C ARG A 79 -18.45 15.73 -3.87
N ILE A 80 -17.97 14.88 -4.80
CA ILE A 80 -17.43 13.57 -4.45
C ILE A 80 -16.16 13.73 -3.61
N GLY A 81 -15.23 14.59 -4.04
CA GLY A 81 -13.98 14.88 -3.33
C GLY A 81 -14.22 15.40 -1.91
N ALA A 82 -15.12 16.37 -1.73
CA ALA A 82 -15.45 16.90 -0.40
C ALA A 82 -16.06 15.83 0.52
N LYS A 83 -16.96 14.98 0.00
CA LYS A 83 -17.49 13.83 0.75
C LYS A 83 -16.40 12.84 1.12
N THR A 84 -15.45 12.58 0.21
CA THR A 84 -14.31 11.70 0.46
C THR A 84 -13.36 12.27 1.51
N ILE A 85 -13.09 13.58 1.51
CA ILE A 85 -12.25 14.22 2.53
C ILE A 85 -12.90 14.11 3.91
N ILE A 86 -14.18 14.43 4.03
CA ILE A 86 -14.92 14.29 5.31
C ILE A 86 -14.94 12.82 5.76
N TYR A 87 -15.19 11.90 4.82
CA TYR A 87 -15.16 10.46 5.12
C TYR A 87 -13.77 10.00 5.59
N PHE A 88 -12.70 10.46 4.94
CA PHE A 88 -11.33 10.13 5.28
C PHE A 88 -10.95 10.66 6.66
N GLU A 89 -11.31 11.91 6.98
CA GLU A 89 -11.04 12.52 8.28
C GLU A 89 -11.76 11.77 9.43
N VAL A 90 -13.02 11.39 9.22
CA VAL A 90 -13.78 10.63 10.23
C VAL A 90 -13.19 9.24 10.44
N ILE A 91 -12.91 8.50 9.36
CA ILE A 91 -12.40 7.13 9.49
C ILE A 91 -10.97 7.10 10.04
N THR A 92 -10.10 8.06 9.70
CA THR A 92 -8.75 8.15 10.28
C THR A 92 -8.81 8.53 11.75
N THR A 93 -9.67 9.46 12.14
CA THR A 93 -9.86 9.82 13.56
C THR A 93 -10.32 8.60 14.37
N VAL A 94 -11.31 7.85 13.88
CA VAL A 94 -11.77 6.61 14.51
C VAL A 94 -10.63 5.57 14.56
N ALA A 95 -9.86 5.42 13.49
CA ALA A 95 -8.72 4.52 13.44
C ALA A 95 -7.62 4.90 14.45
N ILE A 96 -7.31 6.20 14.61
CA ILE A 96 -6.34 6.71 15.58
C ILE A 96 -6.82 6.43 17.00
N ILE A 97 -8.08 6.73 17.32
CA ILE A 97 -8.66 6.47 18.65
C ILE A 97 -8.57 4.97 18.97
N LEU A 98 -8.96 4.10 18.03
CA LEU A 98 -8.88 2.65 18.20
C LEU A 98 -7.42 2.18 18.34
N GLY A 99 -6.51 2.73 17.55
CA GLY A 99 -5.08 2.43 17.59
C GLY A 99 -4.45 2.79 18.93
N ILE A 100 -4.70 3.99 19.42
CA ILE A 100 -4.22 4.46 20.74
C ILE A 100 -4.85 3.64 21.87
N THR A 101 -6.15 3.36 21.80
CA THR A 101 -6.83 2.55 22.81
C THR A 101 -6.23 1.14 22.88
N LEU A 102 -6.02 0.49 21.74
CA LEU A 102 -5.38 -0.83 21.68
C LEU A 102 -3.92 -0.77 22.16
N ALA A 103 -3.16 0.25 21.76
CA ALA A 103 -1.78 0.44 22.22
C ALA A 103 -1.71 0.59 23.75
N ASN A 104 -2.61 1.37 24.34
CA ASN A 104 -2.69 1.58 25.78
C ASN A 104 -3.12 0.33 26.56
N VAL A 105 -4.02 -0.50 25.99
CA VAL A 105 -4.50 -1.73 26.63
C VAL A 105 -3.49 -2.88 26.51
N PHE A 106 -2.92 -3.08 25.33
CA PHE A 106 -2.05 -4.23 25.06
C PHE A 106 -0.57 -3.97 25.37
N GLN A 107 -0.20 -2.68 25.49
CA GLN A 107 1.15 -2.18 25.78
C GLN A 107 2.24 -3.01 25.09
N PRO A 108 2.28 -3.03 23.74
CA PRO A 108 3.16 -3.92 23.00
C PRO A 108 4.67 -3.68 23.25
N GLY A 109 5.05 -2.60 23.96
CA GLY A 109 6.43 -2.30 24.35
C GLY A 109 6.80 -2.65 25.80
N ALA A 110 5.87 -3.11 26.64
CA ALA A 110 6.19 -3.49 28.02
C ALA A 110 7.07 -4.75 28.04
N GLY A 111 8.36 -4.58 28.33
CA GLY A 111 9.36 -5.66 28.39
C GLY A 111 10.33 -5.74 27.21
N VAL A 112 10.34 -4.76 26.29
CA VAL A 112 11.41 -4.64 25.27
C VAL A 112 12.62 -3.96 25.92
N ASP A 113 13.71 -4.70 26.06
CA ASP A 113 14.97 -4.18 26.59
C ASP A 113 15.68 -3.34 25.51
N MET A 114 15.56 -2.02 25.64
CA MET A 114 16.09 -1.04 24.66
C MET A 114 17.63 -1.07 24.56
N SER A 115 18.31 -1.76 25.47
CA SER A 115 19.76 -1.92 25.51
C SER A 115 20.30 -2.97 24.52
N GLN A 116 19.45 -3.89 24.04
CA GLN A 116 19.81 -4.94 23.06
C GLN A 116 19.44 -4.63 21.62
N LEU A 117 18.73 -3.52 21.38
CA LEU A 117 18.55 -2.98 20.04
C LEU A 117 19.88 -2.37 19.61
N ALA A 118 20.75 -3.21 19.03
CA ALA A 118 22.01 -2.81 18.42
C ALA A 118 21.78 -1.49 17.69
N THR A 119 22.45 -0.44 18.18
CA THR A 119 22.42 0.95 17.72
C THR A 119 21.96 1.04 16.27
N VAL A 120 20.65 1.15 16.10
CA VAL A 120 20.09 1.62 14.84
C VAL A 120 20.74 2.98 14.65
N ASP A 121 21.37 3.19 13.51
CA ASP A 121 21.98 4.46 13.17
C ASP A 121 20.84 5.50 13.10
N ILE A 122 20.51 6.10 14.26
CA ILE A 122 19.40 7.05 14.45
C ILE A 122 19.60 8.24 13.50
N SER A 123 20.84 8.48 13.05
CA SER A 123 21.21 9.45 12.04
C SER A 123 20.36 9.36 10.76
N LYS A 124 19.98 8.16 10.28
CA LYS A 124 19.09 7.99 9.10
C LYS A 124 17.64 8.42 9.36
N TYR A 125 17.19 8.32 10.61
CA TYR A 125 15.85 8.75 11.01
C TYR A 125 15.84 10.25 11.36
N GLN A 126 16.94 10.76 11.93
CA GLN A 126 17.17 12.18 12.18
C GLN A 126 17.24 12.97 10.87
N SER A 127 17.98 12.51 9.86
CA SER A 127 18.04 13.19 8.56
C SER A 127 16.67 13.27 7.87
N THR A 128 15.82 12.26 8.07
CA THR A 128 14.44 12.25 7.57
C THR A 128 13.55 13.22 8.37
N THR A 129 13.77 13.31 9.68
CA THR A 129 13.04 14.23 10.57
C THR A 129 13.43 15.68 10.30
N GLU A 130 14.71 15.97 10.08
CA GLU A 130 15.22 17.29 9.70
C GLU A 130 14.69 17.74 8.34
N ALA A 131 14.58 16.84 7.35
CA ALA A 131 13.95 17.13 6.05
C ALA A 131 12.45 17.44 6.17
N VAL A 132 11.75 16.81 7.13
CA VAL A 132 10.33 17.07 7.42
C VAL A 132 10.15 18.36 8.22
N GLN A 133 11.03 18.66 9.18
CA GLN A 133 11.00 19.89 9.98
C GLN A 133 11.39 21.15 9.19
N SER A 134 12.27 21.02 8.20
CA SER A 134 12.68 22.12 7.33
C SER A 134 11.67 22.47 6.23
N SER A 135 10.67 21.60 6.02
CA SER A 135 9.51 21.92 5.19
C SER A 135 8.55 22.82 5.97
N SER A 136 8.49 24.09 5.60
CA SER A 136 7.67 25.12 6.26
C SER A 136 6.28 24.59 6.61
N HIS A 137 5.99 24.49 7.91
CA HIS A 137 4.71 24.03 8.48
C HIS A 137 3.59 25.06 8.31
N GLY A 138 3.43 25.60 7.09
CA GLY A 138 2.30 26.42 6.72
C GLY A 138 1.41 25.64 5.76
N ILE A 139 0.10 25.72 5.96
CA ILE A 139 -0.91 25.19 5.01
C ILE A 139 -0.59 25.68 3.58
N MET A 140 -0.10 26.92 3.45
CA MET A 140 0.33 27.48 2.17
C MET A 140 1.56 26.79 1.56
N GLY A 141 2.52 26.33 2.38
CA GLY A 141 3.68 25.56 1.91
C GLY A 141 3.29 24.19 1.37
N THR A 142 2.32 23.54 2.01
CA THR A 142 1.73 22.28 1.53
C THR A 142 0.90 22.47 0.27
N ILE A 143 0.18 23.59 0.13
CA ILE A 143 -0.54 23.91 -1.11
C ILE A 143 0.46 24.18 -2.24
N LEU A 144 1.57 24.87 -1.97
CA LEU A 144 2.58 25.15 -2.98
C LEU A 144 3.28 23.87 -3.45
N SER A 145 3.56 22.92 -2.55
CA SER A 145 4.16 21.62 -2.91
C SER A 145 3.20 20.71 -3.68
N LEU A 146 1.91 21.07 -3.75
CA LEU A 146 0.89 20.33 -4.49
C LEU A 146 0.90 20.63 -5.99
N VAL A 147 1.37 21.82 -6.39
CA VAL A 147 1.49 22.23 -7.78
C VAL A 147 2.92 21.98 -8.27
N PRO A 148 3.16 20.95 -9.12
CA PRO A 148 4.50 20.70 -9.64
C PRO A 148 4.93 21.79 -10.61
N THR A 149 6.19 22.22 -10.53
CA THR A 149 6.80 23.07 -11.57
C THR A 149 7.06 22.27 -12.86
N ASN A 150 7.33 20.96 -12.73
CA ASN A 150 7.51 20.03 -13.85
C ASN A 150 6.97 18.64 -13.50
N ILE A 151 5.95 18.20 -14.24
CA ILE A 151 5.32 16.89 -14.03
C ILE A 151 6.26 15.73 -14.35
N VAL A 152 7.10 15.84 -15.39
CA VAL A 152 8.03 14.78 -15.78
C VAL A 152 9.09 14.54 -14.70
N ALA A 153 9.60 15.63 -14.11
CA ALA A 153 10.50 15.53 -12.97
C ALA A 153 9.80 14.89 -11.75
N SER A 154 8.53 15.25 -11.49
CA SER A 154 7.74 14.69 -10.38
C SER A 154 7.49 13.20 -10.56
N MET A 155 7.20 12.75 -11.79
CA MET A 155 7.06 11.33 -12.14
C MET A 155 8.36 10.57 -11.95
N ALA A 156 9.49 11.14 -12.35
CA ALA A 156 10.81 10.51 -12.18
C ALA A 156 11.22 10.38 -10.70
N LYS A 157 10.88 11.38 -9.87
CA LYS A 157 11.12 11.36 -8.43
C LYS A 157 10.11 10.54 -7.63
N GLY A 158 8.97 10.19 -8.23
CA GLY A 158 7.90 9.48 -7.54
C GLY A 158 7.11 10.34 -6.55
N GLU A 159 7.04 11.65 -6.79
CA GLU A 159 6.28 12.58 -5.94
C GLU A 159 4.77 12.41 -6.17
N MET A 160 4.13 11.55 -5.38
CA MET A 160 2.73 11.14 -5.60
C MET A 160 1.73 12.29 -5.54
N LEU A 161 1.86 13.20 -4.60
CA LEU A 161 0.89 14.27 -4.37
C LEU A 161 0.80 15.23 -5.58
N PRO A 162 1.92 15.72 -6.16
CA PRO A 162 1.90 16.45 -7.43
C PRO A 162 1.36 15.63 -8.62
N ILE A 163 1.72 14.35 -8.71
CA ILE A 163 1.24 13.45 -9.79
C ILE A 163 -0.28 13.32 -9.75
N ILE A 164 -0.85 13.11 -8.56
CA ILE A 164 -2.30 13.01 -8.34
C ILE A 164 -2.97 14.33 -8.72
N PHE A 165 -2.45 15.47 -8.25
CA PHE A 165 -3.01 16.78 -8.56
C PHE A 165 -3.04 17.07 -10.06
N PHE A 166 -1.91 16.85 -10.75
CA PHE A 166 -1.83 16.97 -12.20
C PHE A 166 -2.83 16.05 -12.91
N SER A 167 -2.91 14.78 -12.49
CA SER A 167 -3.82 13.80 -13.11
C SER A 167 -5.29 14.23 -12.97
N VAL A 168 -5.65 14.84 -11.84
CA VAL A 168 -6.99 15.39 -11.61
C VAL A 168 -7.29 16.57 -12.52
N LEU A 169 -6.39 17.54 -12.60
CA LEU A 169 -6.55 18.69 -13.48
C LEU A 169 -6.57 18.29 -14.96
N PHE A 170 -5.70 17.37 -15.36
CA PHE A 170 -5.66 16.83 -16.71
C PHE A 170 -6.94 16.07 -17.06
N GLY A 171 -7.44 15.22 -16.15
CA GLY A 171 -8.72 14.52 -16.33
C GLY A 171 -9.90 15.47 -16.45
N LEU A 172 -9.95 16.54 -15.64
CA LEU A 172 -10.96 17.60 -15.75
C LEU A 172 -10.88 18.36 -17.07
N GLY A 173 -9.68 18.74 -17.50
CA GLY A 173 -9.46 19.39 -18.80
C GLY A 173 -9.82 18.48 -19.98
N LEU A 174 -9.55 17.18 -19.87
CA LEU A 174 -9.94 16.19 -20.88
C LEU A 174 -11.47 16.02 -20.92
N SER A 175 -12.14 16.13 -19.78
CA SER A 175 -13.60 16.01 -19.68
C SER A 175 -14.37 17.16 -20.33
N SER A 176 -13.76 18.36 -20.42
CA SER A 176 -14.34 19.54 -21.05
C SER A 176 -14.15 19.60 -22.57
N LEU A 177 -13.33 18.72 -23.14
CA LEU A 177 -13.13 18.63 -24.59
C LEU A 177 -14.29 17.91 -25.29
N PRO A 178 -14.54 18.21 -26.58
CA PRO A 178 -15.49 17.45 -27.39
C PRO A 178 -15.13 15.97 -27.46
N ALA A 179 -16.14 15.10 -27.58
CA ALA A 179 -15.98 13.65 -27.60
C ALA A 179 -14.93 13.16 -28.62
N THR A 180 -14.87 13.80 -29.80
CA THR A 180 -13.92 13.48 -30.87
C THR A 180 -12.45 13.51 -30.43
N HIS A 181 -12.08 14.42 -29.52
CA HIS A 181 -10.71 14.56 -29.01
C HIS A 181 -10.51 13.83 -27.68
N ARG A 182 -11.58 13.73 -26.88
CA ARG A 182 -11.58 13.09 -25.58
C ARG A 182 -11.46 11.57 -25.68
N GLU A 183 -12.27 10.94 -26.53
CA GLU A 183 -12.39 9.47 -26.59
C GLU A 183 -11.09 8.75 -26.98
N PRO A 184 -10.30 9.22 -27.97
CA PRO A 184 -9.02 8.57 -28.30
C PRO A 184 -8.05 8.58 -27.11
N LEU A 185 -7.94 9.72 -26.42
CA LEU A 185 -7.05 9.85 -25.26
C LEU A 185 -7.52 9.00 -24.09
N VAL A 186 -8.81 9.03 -23.75
CA VAL A 186 -9.37 8.19 -22.68
C VAL A 186 -9.18 6.71 -22.98
N THR A 187 -9.30 6.30 -24.24
CA THR A 187 -9.07 4.90 -24.66
C THR A 187 -7.62 4.50 -24.47
N VAL A 188 -6.65 5.36 -24.84
CA VAL A 188 -5.22 5.11 -24.59
C VAL A 188 -4.95 4.94 -23.10
N PHE A 189 -5.41 5.88 -22.26
CA PHE A 189 -5.21 5.79 -20.81
C PHE A 189 -5.90 4.56 -20.20
N ARG A 190 -7.07 4.17 -20.72
CA ARG A 190 -7.75 2.94 -20.30
C ARG A 190 -6.91 1.71 -20.62
N SER A 191 -6.44 1.59 -21.86
CA SER A 191 -5.55 0.49 -22.26
C SER A 191 -4.27 0.42 -21.43
N ILE A 192 -3.67 1.57 -21.09
CA ILE A 192 -2.52 1.65 -20.18
C ILE A 192 -2.91 1.12 -18.80
N SER A 193 -4.02 1.58 -18.22
CA SER A 193 -4.45 1.15 -16.88
C SER A 193 -4.72 -0.36 -16.81
N GLU A 194 -5.41 -0.92 -17.79
CA GLU A 194 -5.67 -2.37 -17.88
C GLU A 194 -4.38 -3.17 -18.07
N THR A 195 -3.46 -2.67 -18.89
CA THR A 195 -2.13 -3.26 -19.05
C THR A 195 -1.36 -3.24 -17.74
N MET A 196 -1.37 -2.12 -17.01
CA MET A 196 -0.71 -2.01 -15.70
C MET A 196 -1.35 -2.92 -14.65
N PHE A 197 -2.67 -3.12 -14.65
CA PHE A 197 -3.30 -4.13 -13.82
C PHE A 197 -2.81 -5.55 -14.17
N LYS A 198 -2.61 -5.86 -15.45
CA LYS A 198 -2.05 -7.16 -15.87
C LYS A 198 -0.59 -7.33 -15.47
N VAL A 199 0.24 -6.30 -15.60
CA VAL A 199 1.62 -6.27 -15.09
C VAL A 199 1.63 -6.44 -13.57
N THR A 200 0.71 -5.81 -12.84
CA THR A 200 0.54 -6.00 -11.39
C THR A 200 0.31 -7.47 -11.06
N HIS A 201 -0.55 -8.17 -11.81
CA HIS A 201 -0.75 -9.62 -11.61
C HIS A 201 0.50 -10.45 -11.87
N MET A 202 1.36 -10.06 -12.82
CA MET A 202 2.64 -10.71 -13.06
C MET A 202 3.60 -10.49 -11.88
N VAL A 203 3.72 -9.27 -11.39
CA VAL A 203 4.56 -8.93 -10.23
C VAL A 203 4.07 -9.61 -8.96
N MET A 204 2.75 -9.74 -8.78
CA MET A 204 2.17 -10.46 -7.64
C MET A 204 2.55 -11.94 -7.59
N ARG A 205 2.96 -12.56 -8.70
CA ARG A 205 3.52 -13.93 -8.69
C ARG A 205 4.89 -13.99 -8.01
N TYR A 206 5.65 -12.90 -8.03
CA TYR A 206 6.93 -12.78 -7.33
C TYR A 206 6.77 -12.40 -5.86
N ALA A 207 5.59 -11.91 -5.45
CA ALA A 207 5.33 -11.43 -4.09
C ALA A 207 5.69 -12.43 -2.98
N PRO A 208 5.43 -13.75 -3.08
CA PRO A 208 5.84 -14.69 -2.03
C PRO A 208 7.37 -14.65 -1.78
N VAL A 209 8.18 -14.57 -2.84
CA VAL A 209 9.64 -14.51 -2.73
C VAL A 209 10.09 -13.18 -2.13
N GLY A 210 9.53 -12.07 -2.61
CA GLY A 210 9.85 -10.74 -2.09
C GLY A 210 9.47 -10.56 -0.63
N VAL A 211 8.27 -10.98 -0.23
CA VAL A 211 7.81 -10.90 1.16
C VAL A 211 8.63 -11.81 2.08
N PHE A 212 8.95 -13.04 1.66
CA PHE A 212 9.86 -13.91 2.40
C PHE A 212 11.20 -13.23 2.67
N ALA A 213 11.80 -12.65 1.63
CA ALA A 213 13.09 -12.00 1.72
C ALA A 213 13.07 -10.76 2.62
N LEU A 214 12.10 -9.87 2.44
CA LEU A 214 11.94 -8.66 3.24
C LEU A 214 11.71 -8.97 4.72
N ILE A 215 10.83 -9.94 5.02
CA ILE A 215 10.55 -10.34 6.40
C ILE A 215 11.78 -11.04 7.00
N ALA A 216 12.47 -11.91 6.27
CA ALA A 216 13.69 -12.56 6.73
C ALA A 216 14.80 -11.55 7.08
N VAL A 217 15.05 -10.55 6.23
CA VAL A 217 16.02 -9.47 6.51
C VAL A 217 15.61 -8.66 7.73
N THR A 218 14.33 -8.32 7.85
CA THR A 218 13.83 -7.57 9.02
C THR A 218 14.04 -8.36 10.31
N VAL A 219 13.69 -9.65 10.33
CA VAL A 219 13.81 -10.50 11.52
C VAL A 219 15.27 -10.84 11.84
N ALA A 220 16.13 -11.01 10.84
CA ALA A 220 17.56 -11.23 11.05
C ALA A 220 18.24 -10.04 11.76
N ASN A 221 17.81 -8.81 11.44
CA ASN A 221 18.32 -7.59 12.06
C ASN A 221 17.73 -7.32 13.45
N PHE A 222 16.42 -7.49 13.63
CA PHE A 222 15.71 -7.11 14.86
C PHE A 222 15.46 -8.26 15.84
N GLY A 223 15.74 -9.51 15.46
CA GLY A 223 15.53 -10.70 16.28
C GLY A 223 14.07 -11.12 16.46
N PHE A 224 13.85 -12.34 16.96
CA PHE A 224 12.51 -12.89 17.21
C PHE A 224 11.77 -12.17 18.35
N SER A 225 12.50 -11.56 19.28
CA SER A 225 11.95 -10.73 20.37
C SER A 225 11.17 -9.52 19.85
N SER A 226 11.58 -8.93 18.73
CA SER A 226 10.86 -7.82 18.09
C SER A 226 9.58 -8.24 17.37
N LEU A 227 9.45 -9.52 17.01
CA LEU A 227 8.23 -10.07 16.41
C LEU A 227 7.14 -10.33 17.44
N TRP A 228 7.47 -10.60 18.70
CA TRP A 228 6.47 -10.91 19.73
C TRP A 228 5.47 -9.75 19.96
N PRO A 229 5.90 -8.48 20.07
CA PRO A 229 5.02 -7.31 20.04
C PRO A 229 4.12 -7.23 18.81
N LEU A 230 4.66 -7.52 17.62
CA LEU A 230 3.95 -7.42 16.35
C LEU A 230 2.91 -8.55 16.20
N ALA A 231 3.27 -9.77 16.59
CA ALA A 231 2.39 -10.93 16.59
C ALA A 231 1.24 -10.77 17.59
N LYS A 232 1.52 -10.26 18.81
CA LYS A 232 0.50 -9.95 19.83
C LYS A 232 -0.53 -8.94 19.30
N THR A 233 -0.06 -7.92 18.58
CA THR A 233 -0.93 -6.87 18.02
C THR A 233 -1.72 -7.36 16.80
N GLY A 234 -1.10 -8.11 15.90
CA GLY A 234 -1.74 -8.70 14.72
C GLY A 234 -2.82 -9.74 15.08
N ALA A 235 -2.54 -10.61 16.06
CA ALA A 235 -3.51 -11.59 16.56
C ALA A 235 -4.69 -10.90 17.27
N ALA A 236 -4.45 -9.87 18.09
CA ALA A 236 -5.51 -9.11 18.75
C ALA A 236 -6.42 -8.36 17.74
N GLY A 237 -5.86 -7.81 16.67
CA GLY A 237 -6.60 -7.14 15.60
C GLY A 237 -7.43 -8.10 14.75
N ALA A 238 -6.85 -9.24 14.36
CA ALA A 238 -7.55 -10.28 13.59
C ALA A 238 -8.71 -10.91 14.38
N PHE A 239 -8.51 -11.13 15.69
CA PHE A 239 -9.55 -11.67 16.57
C PHE A 239 -10.72 -10.68 16.72
N ARG A 240 -10.44 -9.38 16.87
CA ARG A 240 -11.49 -8.36 17.03
C ARG A 240 -12.27 -8.07 15.73
N HIS A 241 -11.63 -8.10 14.56
CA HIS A 241 -12.32 -7.95 13.28
C HIS A 241 -13.21 -9.16 12.95
N SER A 242 -12.79 -10.37 13.36
CA SER A 242 -13.60 -11.58 13.26
C SER A 242 -14.83 -11.53 14.17
N VAL A 243 -14.68 -11.01 15.39
CA VAL A 243 -15.78 -10.80 16.35
C VAL A 243 -16.75 -9.70 15.92
N LEU A 244 -16.26 -8.59 15.34
CA LEU A 244 -17.13 -7.52 14.82
C LEU A 244 -17.92 -7.95 13.57
N ARG A 245 -17.36 -8.81 12.72
CA ARG A 245 -18.12 -9.43 11.61
C ARG A 245 -19.16 -10.44 12.11
N ALA A 246 -18.86 -11.20 13.16
CA ALA A 246 -19.83 -12.11 13.78
C ALA A 246 -20.99 -11.35 14.47
N GLY A 247 -20.71 -10.18 15.06
CA GLY A 247 -21.73 -9.33 15.69
C GLY A 247 -22.64 -8.58 14.72
N SER A 248 -22.17 -8.26 13.51
CA SER A 248 -22.95 -7.55 12.47
C SER A 248 -23.86 -8.48 11.64
N ALA A 249 -23.60 -9.79 11.64
CA ALA A 249 -24.48 -10.77 10.99
C ALA A 249 -25.79 -11.04 11.74
N GLY A 250 -25.95 -10.52 12.97
CA GLY A 250 -27.12 -10.74 13.81
C GLY A 250 -28.28 -9.75 13.64
N ASN A 251 -28.15 -8.65 12.88
CA ASN A 251 -29.22 -7.63 12.87
C ASN A 251 -29.38 -6.77 11.59
N CYS A 252 -29.06 -7.28 10.40
CA CYS A 252 -29.41 -6.60 9.14
C CYS A 252 -30.20 -7.53 8.21
N GLY A 253 -31.43 -7.84 8.60
CA GLY A 253 -32.46 -8.32 7.70
C GLY A 253 -32.93 -7.21 6.77
N ALA A 254 -32.35 -7.12 5.57
CA ALA A 254 -32.98 -6.61 4.36
C ALA A 254 -32.13 -7.01 3.14
N PRO A 255 -32.66 -7.72 2.14
CA PRO A 255 -31.87 -8.18 1.00
C PRO A 255 -31.69 -7.01 0.01
N VAL A 256 -30.55 -6.33 0.09
CA VAL A 256 -30.08 -5.54 -1.05
C VAL A 256 -29.69 -6.55 -2.13
N ARG A 257 -30.55 -6.67 -3.15
CA ARG A 257 -30.35 -7.52 -4.34
C ARG A 257 -29.13 -7.01 -5.12
N VAL A 258 -27.95 -7.45 -4.71
CA VAL A 258 -26.73 -7.34 -5.50
C VAL A 258 -26.96 -8.18 -6.75
N LYS A 259 -27.08 -7.52 -7.90
CA LYS A 259 -27.11 -8.18 -9.21
C LYS A 259 -25.82 -8.99 -9.31
N ARG A 260 -25.93 -10.32 -9.26
CA ARG A 260 -24.83 -11.24 -9.58
C ARG A 260 -24.32 -10.86 -10.97
N LEU A 261 -23.11 -10.32 -11.03
CA LEU A 261 -22.34 -10.31 -12.25
C LEU A 261 -21.82 -11.73 -12.42
N ASP A 262 -22.38 -12.45 -13.39
CA ASP A 262 -21.90 -13.77 -13.77
C ASP A 262 -20.47 -13.66 -14.32
N PRO A 263 -19.51 -14.44 -13.80
CA PRO A 263 -18.10 -14.35 -14.18
C PRO A 263 -17.79 -14.80 -15.62
N ASP A 264 -18.77 -15.31 -16.36
CA ASP A 264 -18.60 -15.85 -17.72
C ASP A 264 -18.75 -14.79 -18.83
N SER A 265 -19.08 -13.53 -18.50
CA SER A 265 -19.25 -12.47 -19.51
C SER A 265 -17.94 -11.87 -20.04
N TYR A 266 -16.77 -12.40 -19.65
CA TYR A 266 -15.45 -11.91 -20.10
C TYR A 266 -14.87 -12.71 -21.28
N SER A 267 -15.62 -13.69 -21.81
CA SER A 267 -15.12 -14.58 -22.88
C SER A 267 -15.46 -14.13 -24.31
N GLU A 268 -16.30 -13.12 -24.52
CA GLU A 268 -16.65 -12.68 -25.88
C GLU A 268 -16.82 -11.16 -25.96
N ARG A 269 -15.70 -10.44 -26.15
CA ARG A 269 -15.51 -9.36 -27.14
C ARG A 269 -14.18 -8.65 -26.95
#